data_AF-A0A182ELB4-F1
#
_entry.id   AF-A0A182ELB4-F1
#
_cell.length_a   1.000
_cell.length_b   1.000
_cell.length_c   1.000
_cell.angle_alpha   90.00
_cell.angle_beta   90.00
_cell.angle_gamma   90.00
#
_symmetry.space_group_name_H-M   'P 1'
#
loop_
_entity.id
_entity.type
_entity.pdbx_description
1 polymer ?
#
loop_
_entity_poly.entity_id
_entity_poly.type
_entity_poly.pdbx_seq_one_letter_code
_entity_poly.pdbx_strand_id
1 'polypeptide(L)'
;MTSYATLGSPGRTACSLNFYWPIGEPMKDPLVLQLGEKHKKSPAQILLRHMTQRGICVIPKSINPDRILENFNIFDFKLTEEEMKQLDSVKTRVRLFLFDLIFDHPWYPFKDVDLSKMKHVNLTKI
;
A
#
# COMPACT_ATOMS: atom_id res chain seq x y z
N MET A 1 -14.37 1.23 6.70
CA MET A 1 -13.19 0.48 6.23
C MET A 1 -11.97 1.39 6.32
N THR A 2 -10.82 0.89 6.80
CA THR A 2 -9.59 1.68 6.97
C THR A 2 -8.44 1.01 6.21
N SER A 3 -7.72 1.79 5.42
CA SER A 3 -6.54 1.38 4.67
C SER A 3 -5.29 1.61 5.48
N TYR A 4 -4.62 0.52 5.85
CA TYR A 4 -3.26 0.57 6.39
C TYR A 4 -2.23 0.38 5.27
N ALA A 5 -1.01 0.88 5.48
CA ALA A 5 0.08 0.80 4.50
C ALA A 5 -0.30 1.33 3.11
N THR A 6 -1.18 2.33 3.04
CA THR A 6 -1.64 2.97 1.79
C THR A 6 -0.49 3.38 0.87
N LEU A 7 0.65 3.77 1.45
CA LEU A 7 1.86 4.20 0.72
C LEU A 7 2.85 3.06 0.42
N GLY A 8 2.45 1.80 0.61
CA GLY A 8 3.29 0.62 0.32
C GLY A 8 4.30 0.25 1.41
N SER A 9 4.26 0.94 2.57
CA SER A 9 5.18 0.73 3.70
C SER A 9 6.67 0.58 3.29
N PRO A 10 7.30 1.62 2.71
CA PRO A 10 8.67 1.54 2.18
C PRO A 10 9.70 1.04 3.19
N GLY A 11 9.53 1.38 4.48
CA GLY A 11 10.43 0.96 5.55
C GLY A 11 10.40 -0.53 5.87
N ARG A 12 9.45 -1.32 5.32
CA ARG A 12 9.38 -2.77 5.59
C ARG A 12 10.59 -3.51 5.06
N THR A 13 11.22 -3.02 3.99
CA THR A 13 12.40 -3.68 3.37
C THR A 13 13.63 -3.60 4.26
N ALA A 14 13.67 -2.66 5.20
CA ALA A 14 14.73 -2.55 6.20
C ALA A 14 14.61 -3.59 7.34
N CYS A 15 13.45 -4.24 7.49
CA CYS A 15 13.24 -5.28 8.48
C CYS A 15 13.55 -6.66 7.86
N SER A 16 14.71 -7.23 8.19
CA SER A 16 15.21 -8.49 7.61
C SER A 16 14.97 -9.70 8.53
N LEU A 17 13.74 -9.91 8.98
CA LEU A 17 13.37 -11.08 9.79
C LEU A 17 13.04 -12.29 8.89
N ASN A 18 13.91 -12.69 7.95
CA ASN A 18 13.74 -13.87 7.05
C ASN A 18 12.35 -14.07 6.40
N PHE A 19 11.53 -13.02 6.36
CA PHE A 19 10.16 -13.09 5.86
C PHE A 19 10.11 -13.01 4.34
N TYR A 20 9.18 -13.72 3.74
CA TYR A 20 8.87 -13.60 2.32
C TYR A 20 7.74 -12.59 2.11
N TRP A 21 8.10 -11.31 1.98
CA TRP A 21 7.16 -10.26 1.62
C TRP A 21 7.34 -9.85 0.15
N PRO A 22 6.31 -9.96 -0.70
CA PRO A 22 6.35 -9.52 -2.09
C PRO A 22 6.81 -8.06 -2.22
N ILE A 23 7.52 -7.72 -3.29
CA ILE A 23 7.95 -6.35 -3.57
C ILE A 23 6.86 -5.60 -4.34
N GLY A 24 6.53 -4.40 -3.90
CA GLY A 24 5.58 -3.51 -4.55
C GLY A 24 5.77 -2.09 -4.07
N GLU A 25 5.84 -1.17 -5.02
CA GLU A 25 6.15 0.24 -4.79
C GLU A 25 5.09 1.14 -5.44
N PRO A 26 3.92 1.33 -4.80
CA PRO A 26 2.81 2.06 -5.41
C PRO A 26 3.15 3.54 -5.69
N MET A 27 4.06 4.15 -4.93
CA MET A 27 4.51 5.53 -5.17
C MET A 27 5.37 5.68 -6.43
N LYS A 28 5.88 4.58 -7.00
CA LYS A 28 6.66 4.57 -8.25
C LYS A 28 5.83 4.10 -9.45
N ASP A 29 4.55 3.80 -9.26
CA ASP A 29 3.69 3.40 -10.36
C ASP A 29 3.60 4.54 -11.41
N PRO A 30 3.79 4.26 -12.71
CA PRO A 30 3.79 5.29 -13.73
C PRO A 30 2.53 6.15 -13.77
N LEU A 31 1.35 5.55 -13.53
CA LEU A 31 0.08 6.28 -13.49
C LEU A 31 0.06 7.24 -12.31
N VAL A 32 0.52 6.80 -11.14
CA VAL A 32 0.56 7.63 -9.92
C VAL A 32 1.53 8.80 -10.09
N LEU A 33 2.70 8.56 -10.69
CA LEU A 33 3.67 9.61 -11.01
C LEU A 33 3.08 10.63 -11.99
N GLN A 34 2.47 10.17 -13.07
CA GLN A 34 1.82 11.03 -14.07
C GLN A 34 0.71 11.89 -13.46
N LEU A 35 -0.13 11.31 -12.60
CA LEU A 35 -1.18 12.06 -11.91
C LEU A 35 -0.61 13.05 -10.91
N GLY A 36 0.50 12.70 -10.24
CA GLY A 36 1.24 13.61 -9.36
C GLY A 36 1.69 14.86 -10.11
N GLU A 37 2.32 14.68 -11.27
CA GLU A 37 2.73 15.80 -12.14
C GLU A 37 1.53 16.64 -12.58
N LYS A 38 0.46 16.00 -13.06
CA LYS A 38 -0.75 16.67 -13.56
C LYS A 38 -1.41 17.56 -12.50
N HIS A 39 -1.53 17.08 -11.27
CA HIS A 39 -2.16 17.81 -10.16
C HIS A 39 -1.17 18.69 -9.38
N LYS A 40 0.12 18.65 -9.71
CA LYS A 40 1.21 19.28 -8.95
C LYS A 40 1.23 18.81 -7.48
N LYS A 41 1.06 17.51 -7.30
CA LYS A 41 0.97 16.82 -6.01
C LYS A 41 1.98 15.68 -5.95
N SER A 42 2.37 15.28 -4.75
CA SER A 42 3.25 14.12 -4.60
C SER A 42 2.50 12.81 -4.90
N PRO A 43 3.21 11.75 -5.31
CA PRO A 43 2.61 10.42 -5.47
C PRO A 43 1.87 9.93 -4.22
N ALA A 44 2.36 10.29 -3.03
CA ALA A 44 1.72 9.95 -1.77
C ALA A 44 0.35 10.63 -1.66
N GLN A 45 0.25 11.93 -2.00
CA GLN A 45 -1.01 12.66 -1.99
C GLN A 45 -2.02 12.07 -2.97
N ILE A 46 -1.60 11.64 -4.16
CA ILE A 46 -2.49 10.97 -5.13
C ILE A 46 -3.08 9.69 -4.54
N LEU A 47 -2.25 8.82 -3.96
CA LEU A 47 -2.71 7.55 -3.37
C LEU A 47 -3.65 7.77 -2.17
N LEU A 48 -3.32 8.73 -1.29
CA LEU A 48 -4.16 9.07 -0.14
C LEU A 48 -5.48 9.69 -0.59
N ARG A 49 -5.46 10.55 -1.62
CA ARG A 49 -6.66 11.15 -2.18
C ARG A 49 -7.55 10.09 -2.83
N HIS A 50 -6.98 9.15 -3.57
CA HIS A 50 -7.72 8.05 -4.19
C HIS A 50 -8.54 7.25 -3.16
N MET A 51 -7.91 6.87 -2.04
CA MET A 51 -8.59 6.10 -0.99
C MET A 51 -9.65 6.93 -0.25
N THR A 52 -9.31 8.16 0.16
CA THR A 52 -10.24 9.02 0.90
C THR A 52 -11.45 9.43 0.06
N GLN A 53 -11.27 9.69 -1.24
CA GLN A 53 -12.35 10.02 -2.17
C GLN A 53 -13.31 8.83 -2.41
N ARG A 54 -12.85 7.59 -2.18
CA ARG A 54 -13.69 6.37 -2.16
C ARG A 54 -14.41 6.15 -0.82
N GLY A 55 -14.29 7.07 0.13
CA GLY A 55 -14.83 6.91 1.48
C GLY A 55 -14.03 5.94 2.36
N ILE A 56 -12.77 5.65 2.00
CA ILE A 56 -11.89 4.75 2.77
C ILE A 56 -10.96 5.61 3.64
N CYS A 57 -10.99 5.38 4.96
CA CYS A 57 -10.10 6.07 5.89
C CYS A 57 -8.64 5.63 5.67
N VAL A 58 -7.67 6.53 5.81
CA VAL A 58 -6.24 6.25 5.63
C VAL A 58 -5.45 6.64 6.89
N ILE A 59 -4.40 5.88 7.18
CA ILE A 59 -3.51 6.12 8.34
C ILE A 59 -2.02 6.16 7.92
N PRO A 60 -1.60 7.17 7.11
CA PRO A 60 -0.21 7.26 6.67
C PRO A 60 0.73 7.57 7.83
N LYS A 61 1.75 6.73 8.02
CA LYS A 61 2.81 6.97 9.02
C LYS A 61 3.93 7.82 8.43
N SER A 62 4.32 8.88 9.13
CA SER A 62 5.57 9.61 8.89
C SER A 62 6.14 10.10 10.22
N ILE A 63 7.46 10.27 10.28
CA ILE A 63 8.16 10.99 11.36
C ILE A 63 8.80 12.29 10.83
N ASN A 64 8.78 12.49 9.51
CA ASN A 64 9.27 13.72 8.88
C ASN A 64 8.11 14.74 8.89
N PRO A 65 8.28 15.93 9.52
CA PRO A 65 7.24 16.95 9.62
C PRO A 65 6.68 17.43 8.29
N ASP A 66 7.55 17.67 7.29
CA ASP A 66 7.12 18.15 5.97
C ASP A 66 6.20 17.12 5.28
N ARG A 67 6.53 15.84 5.38
CA ARG A 67 5.68 14.75 4.86
C ARG A 67 4.37 14.61 5.63
N ILE A 68 4.35 14.91 6.93
CA ILE A 68 3.11 14.90 7.72
C ILE A 68 2.16 15.98 7.19
N LEU A 69 2.66 17.19 7.00
CA LEU A 69 1.90 18.30 6.42
C LEU A 69 1.47 17.99 4.98
N GLU A 70 2.39 17.48 4.15
CA GLU A 70 2.09 17.09 2.77
C GLU A 70 0.99 16.04 2.68
N ASN A 71 1.07 14.96 3.50
CA ASN A 71 0.08 13.89 3.53
C ASN A 71 -1.30 14.36 4.01
N PHE A 72 -1.37 15.43 4.80
CA PHE A 72 -2.63 16.03 5.24
C PHE A 72 -3.26 16.93 4.16
N ASN A 73 -2.43 17.56 3.32
CA ASN A 73 -2.83 18.46 2.22
C ASN A 73 -3.36 17.69 0.99
N ILE A 74 -4.37 16.85 1.21
CA ILE A 74 -5.03 16.02 0.19
C ILE A 74 -6.49 16.43 -0.07
N PHE A 75 -6.99 17.44 0.63
CA PHE A 75 -8.40 17.86 0.53
C PHE A 75 -8.60 19.10 -0.35
N ASP A 76 -7.51 19.73 -0.79
CA ASP A 76 -7.49 20.92 -1.64
C ASP A 76 -7.55 20.62 -3.15
N PHE A 77 -7.57 19.33 -3.53
CA PHE A 77 -7.77 18.89 -4.90
C PHE A 77 -8.69 17.67 -4.98
N LYS A 78 -9.14 17.34 -6.19
CA LYS A 78 -10.01 16.19 -6.46
C LYS A 78 -9.54 15.46 -7.71
N LEU A 79 -9.49 14.13 -7.64
CA LEU A 79 -9.28 13.30 -8.81
C LEU A 79 -10.59 13.24 -9.61
N THR A 80 -10.50 13.39 -10.92
CA THR A 80 -11.63 13.26 -11.84
C THR A 80 -12.15 11.82 -11.85
N GLU A 81 -13.39 11.62 -12.27
CA GLU A 81 -13.98 10.28 -12.35
C GLU A 81 -13.18 9.33 -13.26
N GLU A 82 -12.59 9.85 -14.32
CA GLU A 82 -11.75 9.08 -15.24
C GLU A 82 -10.44 8.65 -14.57
N GLU A 83 -9.76 9.56 -13.85
CA GLU A 83 -8.54 9.23 -13.11
C GLU A 83 -8.81 8.21 -12.00
N MET A 84 -9.96 8.33 -11.32
CA MET A 84 -10.41 7.34 -10.34
C MET A 84 -10.59 5.96 -10.98
N LYS A 85 -11.25 5.89 -12.15
CA LYS A 85 -11.42 4.63 -12.90
C LYS A 85 -10.08 4.04 -13.33
N GLN A 86 -9.15 4.88 -13.81
CA GLN A 86 -7.80 4.44 -14.18
C GLN A 86 -7.07 3.81 -12.99
N LEU A 87 -7.08 4.47 -11.83
CA LEU A 87 -6.47 3.95 -10.60
C LEU A 87 -7.15 2.67 -10.10
N ASP A 88 -8.48 2.56 -10.23
CA ASP A 88 -9.22 1.35 -9.86
C ASP A 88 -8.94 0.16 -10.81
N SER A 89 -8.56 0.45 -12.05
CA SER A 89 -8.26 -0.53 -13.11
C SER A 89 -6.83 -1.06 -13.13
N VAL A 90 -5.97 -0.62 -12.20
CA VAL A 90 -4.59 -1.10 -12.10
C VAL A 90 -4.56 -2.62 -11.94
N LYS A 91 -3.87 -3.28 -12.89
CA LYS A 91 -3.76 -4.76 -12.95
C LYS A 91 -2.81 -5.31 -11.89
N THR A 92 -1.77 -4.55 -11.55
CA THR A 92 -0.78 -4.95 -10.56
C THR A 92 -1.41 -4.91 -9.17
N ARG A 93 -1.76 -6.09 -8.64
CA ARG A 93 -2.34 -6.24 -7.30
C ARG A 93 -1.48 -7.18 -6.49
N VAL A 94 -0.67 -6.60 -5.61
CA VAL A 94 0.25 -7.35 -4.75
C VAL A 94 -0.09 -7.07 -3.30
N ARG A 95 -0.35 -8.13 -2.53
CA ARG A 95 -0.51 -8.03 -1.08
C ARG A 95 0.88 -7.99 -0.44
N LEU A 96 1.25 -6.83 0.09
CA LEU A 96 2.57 -6.64 0.70
C LEU A 96 2.74 -7.38 2.03
N PHE A 97 1.64 -7.61 2.73
CA PHE A 97 1.64 -8.26 4.04
C PHE A 97 0.82 -9.55 3.98
N LEU A 98 1.51 -10.68 3.86
CA LEU A 98 0.95 -12.02 3.86
C LEU A 98 0.81 -12.65 5.25
N PHE A 99 1.62 -12.21 6.22
CA PHE A 99 1.74 -12.83 7.54
C PHE A 99 2.14 -14.32 7.42
N ASP A 100 3.28 -14.55 6.76
CA ASP A 100 3.86 -15.87 6.49
C ASP A 100 4.09 -16.74 7.74
N LEU A 101 4.27 -16.11 8.90
CA LEU A 101 4.35 -16.79 10.20
C LEU A 101 3.10 -17.57 10.61
N ILE A 102 1.94 -17.24 10.06
CA ILE A 102 0.65 -17.78 10.51
C ILE A 102 -0.15 -18.45 9.39
N PHE A 103 0.52 -18.90 8.33
CA PHE A 103 -0.15 -19.62 7.23
C PHE A 103 -0.90 -20.88 7.72
N ASP A 104 -0.38 -21.57 8.73
CA ASP A 104 -0.98 -22.79 9.26
C ASP A 104 -2.08 -22.53 10.31
N HIS A 105 -2.36 -21.26 10.61
CA HIS A 105 -3.35 -20.90 11.61
C HIS A 105 -4.79 -21.11 11.08
N PRO A 106 -5.70 -21.75 11.84
CA PRO A 106 -7.07 -22.05 11.37
C PRO A 106 -7.86 -20.82 10.90
N TRP A 107 -7.50 -19.63 11.42
CA TRP A 107 -8.12 -18.35 11.10
C TRP A 107 -7.24 -17.45 10.25
N TYR A 108 -6.36 -18.02 9.43
CA TYR A 108 -5.61 -17.24 8.45
C TYR A 108 -6.58 -16.47 7.52
N PRO A 109 -6.44 -15.13 7.41
CA PRO A 109 -7.48 -14.30 6.82
C PRO A 109 -7.55 -14.32 5.28
N PHE A 110 -6.46 -14.70 4.60
CA PHE A 110 -6.35 -14.52 3.14
C PHE A 110 -6.56 -15.83 2.37
N LYS A 111 -7.82 -16.13 2.06
CA LYS A 111 -8.21 -17.35 1.32
C LYS A 111 -7.89 -17.30 -0.18
N ASP A 112 -7.65 -16.11 -0.71
CA ASP A 112 -7.26 -15.83 -2.09
C ASP A 112 -5.78 -16.14 -2.38
N VAL A 113 -5.00 -16.39 -1.33
CA VAL A 113 -3.57 -16.62 -1.42
C VAL A 113 -3.30 -18.12 -1.59
N ASP A 114 -2.60 -18.49 -2.67
CA ASP A 114 -2.14 -19.85 -2.90
C ASP A 114 -0.92 -20.18 -2.01
N LEU A 115 -1.18 -20.74 -0.84
CA LEU A 115 -0.16 -21.09 0.16
C LEU A 115 0.84 -22.13 -0.37
N SER A 116 0.45 -22.99 -1.32
CA SER A 116 1.34 -24.02 -1.87
C SER A 116 2.57 -23.46 -2.60
N LYS A 117 2.47 -22.20 -3.05
CA LYS A 117 3.54 -21.47 -3.76
C LYS A 117 4.40 -20.61 -2.83
N MET A 118 4.10 -20.59 -1.53
CA MET A 118 4.75 -19.72 -0.55
C MET A 118 5.80 -20.47 0.27
N LYS A 119 6.87 -19.78 0.67
CA LYS A 119 7.85 -20.33 1.62
C LYS A 119 7.29 -20.20 3.04
N HIS A 120 7.13 -21.31 3.75
CA HIS A 120 6.80 -21.31 5.17
C HIS A 120 8.03 -20.90 5.99
N VAL A 121 7.89 -19.88 6.82
CA VAL A 121 8.92 -19.45 7.76
C VAL A 121 8.67 -20.15 9.10
N ASN A 122 9.49 -21.15 9.43
CA ASN A 122 9.42 -21.84 10.71
C ASN A 122 10.27 -21.11 11.77
N LEU A 123 9.62 -20.60 12.81
CA LEU A 123 10.28 -19.93 13.95
C LEU A 123 10.96 -20.90 14.93
N THR A 124 10.79 -22.21 14.77
CA THR A 124 11.30 -23.26 15.68
C THR A 124 12.77 -23.67 15.44
N LYS A 125 13.50 -22.98 14.56
CA LYS A 125 14.93 -23.21 14.29
C LYS A 125 15.78 -21.99 14.65
N ILE A 126 15.74 -21.56 15.92
CA ILE A 126 16.73 -20.68 16.53
C ILE A 126 17.48 -21.50 17.59
#